data_AF-A0A4P9JA40-F1
#
_entry.id   AF-A0A4P9JA40-F1
#
_cell.length_a   1.000
_cell.length_b   1.000
_cell.length_c   1.000
_cell.angle_alpha   90.00
_cell.angle_beta   90.00
_cell.angle_gamma   90.00
#
_symmetry.space_group_name_H-M   'P 1'
#
loop_
_entity.id
_entity.type
_entity.pdbx_description
1 polymer ?
#
loop_
_entity_poly.entity_id
_entity_poly.type
_entity_poly.pdbx_seq_one_letter_code
_entity_poly.pdbx_strand_id
1 'polypeptide(L)'
;MNVLTAVTLAGGYNPGISPNFNAPWLPTVQSVGGMVVATAIVVLGIVVVAGLLMWVAGKLGAGGRAQETGLSILLWGVVAAAVIGSIGGIIAWATGIPLFA
;
A
#
# COMPACT_ATOMS: atom_id res chain seq x y z
N MET A 1 -33.22 8.66 -23.25
CA MET A 1 -32.68 7.56 -22.41
C MET A 1 -32.76 8.00 -20.97
N ASN A 2 -33.48 7.24 -20.14
CA ASN A 2 -33.82 7.55 -18.76
C ASN A 2 -32.63 7.20 -17.84
N VAL A 3 -32.22 8.15 -17.00
CA VAL A 3 -31.10 8.08 -16.03
C VAL A 3 -31.16 6.85 -15.11
N LEU A 4 -32.33 6.22 -14.97
CA LEU A 4 -32.53 4.98 -14.19
C LEU A 4 -31.74 3.77 -14.71
N THR A 5 -31.32 3.73 -15.98
CA THR A 5 -30.51 2.60 -16.51
C THR A 5 -29.01 2.72 -16.21
N ALA A 6 -28.51 3.90 -15.85
CA ALA A 6 -27.09 4.09 -15.50
C ALA A 6 -26.81 3.72 -14.03
N VAL A 7 -27.83 3.80 -13.17
CA VAL A 7 -27.72 3.53 -11.71
C VAL A 7 -27.68 2.02 -11.42
N THR A 8 -28.20 1.17 -12.30
CA THR A 8 -28.25 -0.29 -12.08
C THR A 8 -26.91 -1.01 -12.26
N LEU A 9 -25.90 -0.38 -12.87
CA LEU A 9 -24.53 -0.90 -12.92
C LEU A 9 -23.71 -0.59 -11.65
N ALA A 10 -24.22 0.29 -10.78
CA ALA A 10 -23.69 0.55 -9.44
C ALA A 10 -24.38 -0.33 -8.36
N GLY A 11 -25.14 -1.35 -8.78
CA GLY A 11 -25.57 -2.43 -7.91
C GLY A 11 -24.35 -3.25 -7.50
N GLY A 12 -23.68 -2.79 -6.43
CA GLY A 12 -22.60 -3.51 -5.78
C GLY A 12 -22.95 -4.98 -5.64
N TYR A 13 -21.98 -5.84 -5.95
CA TYR A 13 -22.05 -7.27 -5.73
C TYR A 13 -22.69 -7.53 -4.35
N ASN A 14 -23.93 -8.01 -4.34
CA ASN A 14 -24.67 -8.37 -3.13
C ASN A 14 -24.58 -9.89 -2.98
N PRO A 15 -23.56 -10.43 -2.30
CA PRO A 15 -23.36 -11.87 -2.14
C PRO A 15 -24.44 -12.55 -1.29
N GLY A 16 -25.51 -11.87 -0.85
CA GLY A 16 -26.50 -12.42 0.08
C GLY A 16 -25.92 -12.79 1.45
N ILE A 17 -24.63 -12.53 1.65
CA ILE A 17 -23.83 -12.81 2.84
C ILE A 17 -23.04 -11.54 3.12
N SER A 18 -23.50 -10.72 4.07
CA SER A 18 -22.69 -9.61 4.55
C SER A 18 -21.48 -10.19 5.29
N PRO A 19 -20.25 -9.73 4.98
CA PRO A 19 -19.07 -10.14 5.74
C PRO A 19 -19.28 -9.81 7.23
N ASN A 20 -19.25 -10.83 8.09
CA ASN A 20 -19.41 -10.65 9.53
C ASN A 20 -18.07 -10.26 10.16
N PHE A 21 -17.93 -8.98 10.50
CA PHE A 21 -16.72 -8.46 11.13
C PHE A 21 -16.74 -8.49 12.67
N ASN A 22 -17.78 -9.07 13.28
CA ASN A 22 -17.94 -9.12 14.75
C ASN A 22 -17.29 -10.36 15.41
N ALA A 23 -16.46 -11.09 14.68
CA ALA A 23 -15.80 -12.25 15.24
C ALA A 23 -14.73 -11.84 16.28
N PRO A 24 -14.67 -12.49 17.46
CA PRO A 24 -13.79 -12.08 18.56
C PRO A 24 -12.29 -12.18 18.26
N TRP A 25 -11.89 -12.90 17.20
CA TRP A 25 -10.49 -13.01 16.76
C TRP A 25 -10.09 -11.95 15.71
N LEU A 26 -11.04 -11.26 15.08
CA LEU A 26 -10.75 -10.28 14.03
C LEU A 26 -9.93 -9.07 14.52
N PRO A 27 -10.15 -8.51 15.72
CA PRO A 27 -9.31 -7.44 16.25
C PRO A 27 -7.84 -7.84 16.37
N THR A 28 -7.56 -9.08 16.78
CA THR A 28 -6.19 -9.62 16.86
C THR A 28 -5.56 -9.72 15.48
N VAL A 29 -6.31 -10.21 14.47
CA VAL A 29 -5.82 -10.32 13.09
C VAL A 29 -5.56 -8.94 12.47
N GLN A 30 -6.44 -7.96 12.74
CA GLN A 30 -6.26 -6.58 12.31
C GLN A 30 -5.02 -5.93 12.93
N SER A 31 -4.81 -6.13 14.23
CA SER A 31 -3.62 -5.65 14.94
C SER A 31 -2.33 -6.25 14.38
N VAL A 32 -2.29 -7.57 14.15
CA VAL A 32 -1.13 -8.23 13.55
C VAL A 32 -0.89 -7.76 12.12
N GLY A 33 -1.95 -7.64 11.31
CA GLY A 33 -1.86 -7.09 9.96
C GLY A 33 -1.31 -5.66 9.95
N GLY A 34 -1.77 -4.82 10.87
CA GLY A 34 -1.28 -3.45 11.06
C GLY A 34 0.20 -3.40 11.41
N MET A 35 0.66 -4.24 12.34
CA MET A 35 2.07 -4.34 12.71
C MET A 35 2.96 -4.77 11.53
N VAL A 36 2.51 -5.73 10.72
CA VAL A 36 3.25 -6.20 9.54
C VAL A 36 3.35 -5.09 8.48
N VAL A 37 2.24 -4.41 8.19
CA VAL A 37 2.22 -3.30 7.22
C VAL A 37 3.10 -2.13 7.70
N ALA A 38 3.00 -1.75 8.98
CA ALA A 38 3.84 -0.70 9.55
C ALA A 38 5.32 -1.05 9.47
N THR A 39 5.70 -2.29 9.82
CA THR A 39 7.09 -2.75 9.73
C THR A 39 7.59 -2.73 8.29
N ALA A 40 6.77 -3.21 7.33
CA ALA A 40 7.13 -3.20 5.91
C ALA A 40 7.36 -1.79 5.37
N ILE A 41 6.52 -0.82 5.74
CA ILE A 41 6.68 0.58 5.35
C ILE A 41 7.96 1.18 5.93
N VAL A 42 8.25 0.92 7.21
CA VAL A 42 9.48 1.42 7.87
C VAL A 42 10.73 0.85 7.19
N VAL A 43 10.76 -0.45 6.93
CA VAL A 43 11.89 -1.11 6.25
C VAL A 43 12.08 -0.57 4.84
N LEU A 44 10.98 -0.40 4.07
CA LEU A 44 11.05 0.21 2.74
C LEU A 44 11.57 1.65 2.80
N GLY A 45 11.15 2.44 3.78
CA GLY A 45 11.68 3.78 4.01
C GLY A 45 13.20 3.78 4.19
N ILE A 46 13.74 2.86 4.98
CA ILE A 46 15.19 2.70 5.18
C ILE A 46 15.89 2.36 3.86
N VAL A 47 15.35 1.43 3.07
CA VAL A 47 15.92 1.03 1.78
C VAL A 47 15.89 2.19 0.77
N VAL A 48 14.82 2.97 0.73
CA VAL A 48 14.71 4.17 -0.12
C VAL A 48 15.75 5.21 0.29
N VAL A 49 15.95 5.44 1.58
CA VAL A 49 16.99 6.35 2.09
C VAL A 49 18.39 5.84 1.72
N ALA A 50 18.66 4.54 1.86
CA ALA A 50 19.93 3.95 1.44
C ALA A 50 20.16 4.09 -0.07
N GLY A 51 19.12 3.87 -0.89
CA GLY A 51 19.14 4.12 -2.33
C GLY A 51 19.41 5.58 -2.68
N LEU A 52 18.84 6.52 -1.93
CA LEU A 52 19.12 7.95 -2.08
C LEU A 52 20.59 8.26 -1.82
N LEU A 53 21.16 7.75 -0.73
CA LEU A 53 22.56 7.94 -0.39
C LEU A 53 23.48 7.35 -1.46
N MET A 54 23.19 6.15 -1.96
CA MET A 54 23.93 5.54 -3.06
C MET A 54 23.83 6.34 -4.36
N TRP A 55 22.66 6.88 -4.67
CA TRP A 55 22.45 7.71 -5.87
C TRP A 55 23.23 9.03 -5.79
N VAL A 56 23.18 9.71 -4.63
CA VAL A 56 23.92 10.95 -4.40
C VAL A 56 25.43 10.70 -4.42
N ALA A 57 25.91 9.63 -3.75
CA ALA A 57 27.30 9.24 -3.80
C ALA A 57 27.76 8.89 -5.23
N GLY A 58 26.91 8.21 -6.01
CA GLY A 58 27.15 7.91 -7.42
C GLY A 58 27.28 9.16 -8.30
N LYS A 59 26.45 10.19 -8.05
CA LYS A 59 26.55 11.49 -8.73
C LYS A 59 27.85 12.24 -8.40
N LEU A 60 28.31 12.16 -7.15
CA LEU A 60 29.55 12.83 -6.71
C LEU A 60 30.81 12.09 -7.17
N GLY A 61 30.75 10.76 -7.27
CA GLY A 61 31.89 9.92 -7.63
C GLY A 61 32.00 9.53 -9.12
N ALA A 62 31.15 10.07 -10.00
CA ALA A 62 31.06 9.68 -11.43
C ALA A 62 30.86 8.17 -11.68
N GLY A 63 30.34 7.44 -10.69
CA GLY A 63 30.13 5.99 -10.77
C GLY A 63 28.79 5.67 -11.43
N GLY A 64 28.76 5.46 -12.75
CA GLY A 64 27.53 5.21 -13.50
C GLY A 64 26.66 4.07 -12.94
N ARG A 65 27.28 2.98 -12.49
CA ARG A 65 26.56 1.83 -11.88
C ARG A 65 25.89 2.17 -10.55
N ALA A 66 26.50 3.00 -9.71
CA ALA A 66 25.92 3.40 -8.43
C ALA A 66 24.75 4.37 -8.62
N GLN A 67 24.84 5.23 -9.63
CA GLN A 67 23.76 6.13 -10.00
C GLN A 67 22.56 5.36 -10.57
N GLU A 68 22.78 4.41 -11.48
CA GLU A 68 21.70 3.64 -12.10
C GLU A 68 21.01 2.70 -11.09
N THR A 69 21.80 2.05 -10.24
CA THR A 69 21.28 1.20 -9.16
C THR A 69 20.53 2.01 -8.10
N GLY A 70 21.09 3.14 -7.65
CA GLY A 70 20.45 4.01 -6.68
C GLY A 70 19.14 4.60 -7.19
N LEU A 71 19.08 4.99 -8.48
CA LEU A 71 17.85 5.51 -9.09
C LEU A 71 16.78 4.42 -9.24
N SER A 72 17.17 3.20 -9.60
CA SER A 72 16.25 2.06 -9.65
C SER A 72 15.64 1.73 -8.28
N ILE A 73 16.47 1.71 -7.23
CA ILE A 73 16.02 1.50 -5.85
C ILE A 73 15.07 2.62 -5.40
N LEU A 74 15.37 3.88 -5.73
CA LEU A 74 14.48 5.00 -5.44
C LEU A 74 13.13 4.87 -6.15
N LEU A 75 13.14 4.58 -7.45
CA LEU A 75 11.93 4.48 -8.26
C LEU A 75 11.02 3.36 -7.72
N TRP A 76 11.55 2.14 -7.64
CA TRP A 76 10.76 0.98 -7.22
C TRP A 76 10.44 0.99 -5.73
N GLY A 77 11.33 1.54 -4.90
CA GLY A 77 11.08 1.68 -3.46
C GLY A 77 9.94 2.65 -3.16
N VAL A 78 9.87 3.78 -3.87
CA VAL A 78 8.76 4.74 -3.72
C VAL A 78 7.45 4.16 -4.25
N VAL A 79 7.47 3.47 -5.39
CA VAL A 79 6.29 2.79 -5.93
C VAL A 79 5.80 1.71 -4.97
N ALA A 80 6.68 0.87 -4.43
CA ALA A 80 6.33 -0.16 -3.46
C ALA A 80 5.75 0.46 -2.17
N ALA A 81 6.35 1.54 -1.66
CA ALA A 81 5.85 2.25 -0.50
C ALA A 81 4.44 2.85 -0.72
N ALA A 82 4.19 3.41 -1.91
CA ALA A 82 2.87 3.93 -2.27
C ALA A 82 1.81 2.82 -2.37
N VAL A 83 2.17 1.66 -2.93
CA VAL A 83 1.27 0.50 -3.00
C VAL A 83 0.94 0.00 -1.60
N ILE A 84 1.94 -0.25 -0.75
CA ILE A 84 1.69 -0.77 0.60
C ILE A 84 0.92 0.24 1.47
N GLY A 85 1.26 1.53 1.36
CA GLY A 85 0.54 2.60 2.06
C GLY A 85 -0.92 2.73 1.61
N SER A 86 -1.24 2.46 0.35
CA SER A 86 -2.60 2.54 -0.19
C SER A 86 -3.46 1.30 0.09
N ILE A 87 -2.87 0.13 0.36
CA ILE A 87 -3.62 -1.10 0.70
C ILE A 87 -4.56 -0.87 1.89
N GLY A 88 -4.11 -0.18 2.94
CA GLY A 88 -4.97 0.14 4.09
C GLY A 88 -6.21 0.94 3.72
N GLY A 89 -6.06 1.96 2.88
CA GLY A 89 -7.17 2.79 2.40
C GLY A 89 -8.11 2.05 1.45
N ILE A 90 -7.57 1.22 0.55
CA ILE A 90 -8.36 0.43 -0.41
C ILE A 90 -9.20 -0.60 0.32
N ILE A 91 -8.65 -1.29 1.32
CA ILE A 91 -9.43 -2.29 2.05
C ILE A 91 -10.45 -1.62 2.97
N ALA A 92 -10.11 -0.48 3.59
CA ALA A 92 -11.08 0.31 4.36
C ALA A 92 -12.24 0.82 3.49
N TRP A 93 -11.95 1.23 2.25
CA TRP A 93 -12.96 1.58 1.27
C TRP A 93 -13.83 0.38 0.84
N ALA A 94 -13.21 -0.79 0.61
CA ALA A 94 -13.92 -1.98 0.16
C ALA A 94 -14.78 -2.65 1.26
N THR A 95 -14.39 -2.51 2.52
CA THR A 95 -15.06 -3.16 3.67
C THR A 95 -15.88 -2.21 4.54
N GLY A 96 -15.69 -0.90 4.39
CA GLY A 96 -16.31 0.12 5.23
C GLY A 96 -15.73 0.20 6.66
N ILE A 97 -14.66 -0.53 6.95
CA ILE A 97 -14.05 -0.62 8.28
C ILE A 97 -12.57 -0.22 8.20
N PRO A 98 -12.08 0.69 9.06
CA PRO A 98 -10.65 0.97 9.15
C PRO A 98 -9.93 -0.28 9.66
N LEU A 99 -9.22 -0.97 8.77
CA LEU A 99 -8.62 -2.28 9.03
C LEU A 99 -7.29 -2.19 9.80
N PHE A 100 -6.63 -1.04 9.69
CA PHE A 100 -5.40 -0.71 10.39
C PHE A 100 -5.62 0.65 11.05
N ALA A 101 -6.13 0.63 12.28
CA ALA A 101 -6.22 1.79 13.17
C ALA A 101 -5.16 1.65 14.26
#